data_AF-A0A2E8J2R0-F1
#
_entry.id   AF-A0A2E8J2R0-F1
#
_cell.length_a   1.000
_cell.length_b   1.000
_cell.length_c   1.000
_cell.angle_alpha   90.00
_cell.angle_beta   90.00
_cell.angle_gamma   90.00
#
_symmetry.space_group_name_H-M   'P 1'
#
loop_
_entity.id
_entity.type
_entity.pdbx_description
1 polymer ?
#
loop_
_entity_poly.entity_id
_entity_poly.type
_entity_poly.pdbx_seq_one_letter_code
_entity_poly.pdbx_strand_id
1 'polypeptide(L)' 'MQKPKITKDVALSFLLTYMVVDKGREMKIDQITLFEITNLAQQAADTINEEDDVIPHEVIEALANEYLQSK' A
#
# COMPACT_ATOMS: atom_id res chain seq x y z
N MET A 1 5.27 18.82 15.65
CA MET A 1 6.17 17.94 14.87
C MET A 1 5.53 17.74 13.52
N GLN A 2 6.23 17.99 12.41
CA GLN A 2 5.71 17.58 11.09
C GLN A 2 5.70 16.06 11.04
N LYS A 3 4.58 15.47 10.61
CA LYS A 3 4.46 14.03 10.38
C LYS A 3 5.48 13.67 9.27
N PRO A 4 6.37 12.68 9.48
CA PRO A 4 7.32 12.31 8.44
C PRO A 4 6.55 11.86 7.20
N LYS A 5 6.87 12.46 6.05
CA LYS A 5 6.20 12.12 4.78
C LYS A 5 6.44 10.65 4.45
N ILE A 6 5.37 9.94 4.15
CA ILE A 6 5.45 8.56 3.67
C ILE A 6 5.84 8.62 2.20
N THR A 7 6.95 7.97 1.86
CA THR A 7 7.35 7.83 0.46
C THR A 7 6.68 6.61 -0.16
N LYS A 8 6.60 6.60 -1.49
CA LYS A 8 6.12 5.46 -2.26
C LYS A 8 6.82 4.15 -1.89
N ASP A 9 8.15 4.17 -1.73
CA ASP A 9 8.92 2.96 -1.44
C ASP A 9 8.60 2.40 -0.04
N VAL A 10 8.35 3.30 0.92
CA VAL A 10 7.91 2.93 2.27
C VAL A 10 6.51 2.32 2.18
N ALA A 11 5.56 3.00 1.53
CA ALA A 11 4.21 2.49 1.34
C ALA A 11 4.19 1.12 0.63
N LEU A 12 5.02 0.95 -0.40
CA LEU A 12 5.18 -0.30 -1.13
C LEU A 12 5.69 -1.43 -0.23
N SER A 13 6.68 -1.14 0.62
CA SER A 13 7.23 -2.13 1.56
C SER A 13 6.18 -2.60 2.56
N PHE A 14 5.38 -1.68 3.10
CA PHE A 14 4.27 -2.00 4.00
C PHE A 14 3.16 -2.80 3.29
N LEU A 15 2.80 -2.38 2.08
CA LEU A 15 1.77 -3.02 1.29
C LEU A 15 2.14 -4.47 0.94
N LEU A 16 3.38 -4.72 0.50
CA LEU A 16 3.89 -6.06 0.25
C LEU A 16 3.98 -6.90 1.53
N THR A 17 4.40 -6.30 2.65
CA THR A 17 4.43 -6.99 3.95
C THR A 17 3.03 -7.43 4.35
N TYR A 18 2.04 -6.56 4.23
CA TYR A 18 0.66 -6.90 4.55
C TYR A 18 0.11 -8.01 3.64
N MET A 19 0.24 -7.85 2.33
CA MET A 19 -0.34 -8.82 1.39
C MET A 19 0.34 -10.19 1.45
N VAL A 20 1.68 -10.22 1.48
CA VAL A 20 2.44 -11.48 1.35
C VAL A 20 2.71 -12.11 2.71
N VAL A 21 3.11 -11.33 3.70
CA VAL A 21 3.51 -11.86 5.03
C VAL A 21 2.29 -12.01 5.93
N ASP A 22 1.48 -10.97 6.10
CA ASP A 22 0.33 -11.02 7.02
C ASP A 22 -0.84 -11.83 6.44
N LYS A 23 -1.24 -11.56 5.19
CA LYS A 23 -2.34 -12.30 4.54
C LYS A 23 -1.92 -13.64 3.93
N GLY A 24 -0.61 -13.94 3.89
CA GLY A 24 -0.10 -15.18 3.31
C GLY A 24 -0.47 -15.37 1.84
N ARG A 25 -0.72 -14.27 1.10
CA ARG A 25 -1.12 -14.36 -0.31
C ARG A 25 0.11 -14.53 -1.19
N GLU A 26 0.14 -15.62 -1.93
CA GLU A 26 1.09 -15.76 -3.03
C GLU A 26 0.81 -14.71 -4.09
N MET A 27 1.87 -14.03 -4.52
CA MET A 27 1.79 -12.94 -5.48
C MET A 27 2.78 -13.19 -6.59
N LYS A 28 2.26 -13.36 -7.81
CA LYS A 28 3.09 -13.40 -9.01
C LYS A 28 3.43 -11.97 -9.39
N ILE A 29 4.73 -11.65 -9.42
CA ILE A 29 5.21 -10.35 -9.88
C ILE A 29 5.52 -10.44 -11.38
N ASP A 30 4.53 -10.06 -12.18
CA ASP A 30 4.65 -9.80 -13.61
C ASP A 30 4.49 -8.30 -13.90
N GLN A 31 4.56 -7.92 -15.17
CA GLN A 31 4.55 -6.50 -15.57
C GLN A 31 3.28 -5.77 -15.13
N ILE A 32 2.12 -6.44 -15.16
CA ILE A 32 0.83 -5.82 -14.83
C ILE A 32 0.70 -5.68 -13.33
N THR A 33 0.90 -6.79 -12.60
CA THR A 33 0.83 -6.79 -11.13
C THR A 33 1.84 -5.82 -10.51
N LEU A 34 3.07 -5.77 -11.02
CA LEU A 34 4.07 -4.80 -10.57
C LEU A 34 3.59 -3.36 -10.77
N PHE A 35 3.01 -3.03 -11.92
CA PHE A 35 2.45 -1.71 -12.20
C PHE A 35 1.30 -1.36 -11.25
N GLU A 36 0.34 -2.29 -11.06
CA GLU A 36 -0.80 -2.11 -10.17
C GLU A 36 -0.37 -1.83 -8.73
N ILE A 37 0.51 -2.67 -8.18
CA ILE A 37 0.99 -2.57 -6.79
C ILE A 37 1.81 -1.28 -6.60
N THR A 38 2.60 -0.92 -7.59
CA THR A 38 3.41 0.31 -7.58
C THR A 38 2.50 1.55 -7.58
N ASN A 39 1.38 1.53 -8.31
CA ASN A 39 0.40 2.61 -8.27
C ASN A 39 -0.38 2.62 -6.95
N LEU A 40 -0.74 1.45 -6.41
CA LEU A 40 -1.41 1.33 -5.13
C LEU A 40 -0.56 1.91 -3.98
N ALA A 41 0.75 1.67 -4.02
CA ALA A 41 1.70 2.27 -3.08
C ALA A 41 1.80 3.80 -3.23
N GLN A 42 1.74 4.32 -4.46
CA GLN A 42 1.72 5.77 -4.70
C GLN A 42 0.43 6.38 -4.13
N GLN A 43 -0.72 5.77 -4.43
CA GLN A 43 -2.02 6.20 -3.90
C GLN A 43 -2.02 6.21 -2.38
N ALA A 44 -1.51 5.15 -1.74
CA ALA A 44 -1.40 5.11 -0.28
C ALA A 44 -0.53 6.25 0.26
N ALA A 45 0.63 6.50 -0.36
CA ALA A 45 1.51 7.59 0.04
C ALA A 45 0.84 8.96 -0.11
N ASP A 46 0.11 9.19 -1.20
CA ASP A 46 -0.59 10.44 -1.46
C ASP A 46 -1.72 10.65 -0.43
N THR A 47 -2.59 9.66 -0.22
CA THR A 47 -3.67 9.71 0.78
C THR A 47 -3.12 10.00 2.19
N ILE A 48 -2.05 9.32 2.61
CA ILE A 48 -1.49 9.50 3.96
C ILE A 48 -0.87 10.89 4.15
N ASN A 49 -0.32 11.47 3.08
CA ASN A 49 0.33 12.77 3.13
C ASN A 49 -0.64 13.94 2.93
N GLU A 50 -1.78 13.73 2.27
CA GLU A 50 -2.78 14.77 1.94
C GLU A 50 -3.91 14.86 2.96
N GLU A 51 -4.32 13.74 3.57
CA GLU A 51 -5.39 13.73 4.55
C GLU A 51 -4.85 13.95 5.98
N ASP A 52 -5.42 14.93 6.68
CA ASP A 52 -5.16 15.14 8.09
C ASP A 52 -5.84 14.03 8.94
N ASP A 53 -5.20 13.64 10.05
CA ASP A 53 -5.68 12.61 11.01
C ASP A 53 -5.87 11.17 10.48
N VAL A 54 -5.37 10.83 9.29
CA VAL A 54 -5.35 9.42 8.86
C VAL A 54 -4.26 8.60 9.54
N ILE A 55 -4.59 7.34 9.83
CA ILE A 55 -3.67 6.35 10.40
C ILE A 55 -2.99 5.60 9.24
N PRO A 56 -1.66 5.72 9.06
CA PRO A 56 -0.97 5.22 7.87
C PRO A 56 -1.18 3.73 7.56
N HIS A 57 -1.17 2.87 8.57
CA HIS A 57 -1.34 1.44 8.36
C HIS A 57 -2.77 1.10 7.93
N GLU A 58 -3.79 1.74 8.51
CA GLU A 58 -5.19 1.50 8.14
C GLU A 58 -5.48 1.82 6.67
N VAL A 59 -4.90 2.92 6.15
CA VAL A 59 -5.01 3.29 4.73
C VAL A 59 -4.38 2.21 3.84
N ILE A 60 -3.17 1.77 4.17
CA ILE A 60 -2.45 0.74 3.40
C ILE A 60 -3.21 -0.58 3.42
N GLU A 61 -3.72 -0.98 4.58
CA GLU A 61 -4.49 -2.21 4.74
C GLU A 61 -5.81 -2.17 3.96
N ALA A 62 -6.53 -1.05 3.99
CA ALA A 62 -7.76 -0.87 3.24
C ALA A 62 -7.52 -1.03 1.73
N LEU A 63 -6.55 -0.29 1.18
CA LEU A 63 -6.18 -0.36 -0.24
C LEU A 63 -5.70 -1.76 -0.65
N ALA A 64 -4.89 -2.41 0.18
CA ALA A 64 -4.43 -3.77 -0.08
C ALA A 64 -5.59 -4.77 -0.06
N ASN A 65 -6.55 -4.63 0.86
CA ASN A 65 -7.72 -5.51 0.92
C ASN A 65 -8.63 -5.33 -0.30
N GLU A 66 -8.88 -4.09 -0.73
CA GLU A 66 -9.63 -3.81 -1.97
C GLU A 66 -8.97 -4.46 -3.18
N TYR A 67 -7.65 -4.31 -3.31
CA TYR A 67 -6.87 -4.94 -4.37
C TYR A 67 -7.01 -6.47 -4.35
N LEU A 68 -6.84 -7.09 -3.17
CA LEU A 68 -6.92 -8.55 -3.01
C LEU A 68 -8.34 -9.11 -3.23
N GLN A 69 -9.40 -8.33 -3.01
CA GLN A 69 -10.78 -8.74 -3.30
C GLN A 69 -11.15 -8.63 -4.78
N SER A 70 -10.43 -7.79 -5.53
CA SER A 70 -10.64 -7.61 -6.97
C SER A 70 -9.97 -8.67 -7.86
N LYS A 71 -9.23 -9.61 -7.27
CA LYS A 71 -8.45 -10.66 -7.94
C LYS A 71 -8.97 -12.05 -7.56
#